data_AF-A0A1W1VLW0-F1
#
_entry.id   AF-A0A1W1VLW0-F1
#
_cell.length_a   1.000
_cell.length_b   1.000
_cell.length_c   1.000
_cell.angle_alpha   90.00
_cell.angle_beta   90.00
_cell.angle_gamma   90.00
#
_symmetry.space_group_name_H-M   'P 1'
#
loop_
_entity.id
_entity.type
_entity.pdbx_description
1 polymer ?
#
loop_
_entity_poly.entity_id
_entity_poly.type
_entity_poly.pdbx_seq_one_letter_code
_entity_poly.pdbx_strand_id
1 'polypeptide(L)'
;MPVRIRIYGHEATFAGGQWTCADDSLQAMLQALADPRATTPEQEHVHALYAAGRFGGLIATPQGWEAAPHPEAEIRMEDIAPTRRPEQSGWLSFLKRKR
;
A
#
# COMPACT_ATOMS: atom_id res chain seq x y z
N MET A 1 9.61 16.27 7.59
CA MET A 1 10.30 16.04 8.88
C MET A 1 10.63 14.56 8.89
N PRO A 2 11.86 14.13 9.21
CA PRO A 2 12.24 12.73 9.11
C PRO A 2 11.32 11.84 9.94
N VAL A 3 10.73 10.82 9.31
CA VAL A 3 9.80 9.89 9.95
C VAL A 3 10.54 8.63 10.34
N ARG A 4 10.33 8.16 11.58
CA ARG A 4 11.02 6.98 12.12
C ARG A 4 10.08 5.80 12.22
N ILE A 5 10.58 4.64 11.83
CA ILE A 5 9.90 3.35 11.95
C ILE A 5 10.80 2.33 12.64
N ARG A 6 10.21 1.27 13.17
CA ARG A 6 10.93 0.12 13.71
C ARG A 6 10.39 -1.17 13.12
N ILE A 7 11.26 -1.95 12.50
CA ILE A 7 10.93 -3.24 11.87
C ILE A 7 11.98 -4.25 12.34
N TYR A 8 11.54 -5.42 12.81
CA TYR A 8 12.42 -6.51 13.30
C TYR A 8 13.45 -6.07 14.36
N GLY A 9 13.11 -5.07 15.18
CA GLY A 9 14.01 -4.52 16.21
C GLY A 9 15.01 -3.47 15.72
N HIS A 10 15.07 -3.20 14.42
CA HIS A 10 15.91 -2.17 13.82
C HIS A 10 15.12 -0.90 13.55
N GLU A 11 15.77 0.24 13.76
CA GLU A 11 15.18 1.55 13.47
C GLU A 11 15.63 2.04 12.09
N ALA A 12 14.67 2.59 11.35
CA ALA A 12 14.92 3.23 10.07
C ALA A 12 14.27 4.60 10.04
N THR A 13 14.87 5.51 9.28
CA THR A 13 14.38 6.88 9.09
C THR A 13 14.10 7.11 7.61
N PHE A 14 12.93 7.68 7.30
CA PHE A 14 12.59 8.16 5.96
C PHE A 14 12.64 9.68 5.91
N ALA A 15 13.38 10.22 4.96
CA ALA A 15 13.41 11.66 4.70
C ALA A 15 13.78 11.90 3.24
N GLY A 16 13.11 12.86 2.59
CA GLY A 16 13.43 13.30 1.24
C GLY A 16 13.41 12.17 0.21
N GLY A 17 12.48 11.22 0.34
CA GLY A 17 12.38 10.09 -0.59
C GLY A 17 13.39 8.96 -0.38
N GLN A 18 14.14 8.96 0.72
CA GLN A 18 15.21 7.99 0.98
C GLN A 18 15.11 7.37 2.38
N TRP A 19 15.50 6.10 2.48
CA TRP A 19 15.63 5.40 3.74
C TRP A 19 17.06 5.44 4.26
N THR A 20 17.20 5.54 5.58
CA THR A 20 18.47 5.35 6.29
C THR A 20 18.25 4.37 7.42
N CYS A 21 19.05 3.31 7.47
CA CYS A 21 18.97 2.26 8.49
C CYS A 21 20.39 1.77 8.80
N ALA A 22 20.66 1.40 10.05
CA ALA A 22 21.97 0.85 10.44
C ALA A 22 22.18 -0.60 9.98
N ASP A 23 21.10 -1.33 9.72
CA ASP A 23 21.14 -2.67 9.15
C ASP A 23 21.01 -2.60 7.62
N ASP A 24 22.02 -3.11 6.91
CA ASP A 24 22.12 -3.05 5.45
C ASP A 24 21.02 -3.85 4.74
N SER A 25 20.61 -4.98 5.33
CA SER A 25 19.57 -5.84 4.74
C SER A 25 18.21 -5.15 4.80
N LEU A 26 17.87 -4.59 5.96
CA LEU A 26 16.66 -3.78 6.13
C LEU A 26 16.71 -2.51 5.28
N GLN A 27 17.87 -1.85 5.17
CA GLN A 27 18.03 -0.70 4.28
C GLN A 27 17.69 -1.06 2.84
N ALA A 28 18.26 -2.15 2.30
CA ALA A 28 18.00 -2.60 0.94
C ALA A 28 16.52 -2.94 0.73
N MET A 29 15.89 -3.62 1.70
CA MET A 29 14.46 -3.96 1.65
C MET A 29 13.58 -2.71 1.63
N LEU A 30 13.86 -1.73 2.49
CA LEU A 30 13.10 -0.48 2.55
C LEU A 30 13.32 0.39 1.31
N GLN A 31 14.55 0.40 0.77
CA GLN A 31 14.87 1.15 -0.44
C GLN A 31 14.11 0.63 -1.66
N ALA A 32 13.81 -0.67 -1.71
CA ALA A 32 12.96 -1.26 -2.76
C ALA A 32 11.51 -0.75 -2.72
N LEU A 33 11.04 -0.27 -1.55
CA LEU A 33 9.74 0.37 -1.41
C LEU A 33 9.80 1.90 -1.48
N ALA A 34 10.98 2.52 -1.57
CA ALA A 34 11.09 3.97 -1.47
C ALA A 34 10.30 4.68 -2.58
N ASP A 35 9.43 5.62 -2.21
CA ASP A 35 8.86 6.59 -3.15
C ASP A 35 9.71 7.88 -3.15
N PRO A 36 10.52 8.14 -4.18
CA PRO A 36 11.34 9.35 -4.26
C PRO A 36 10.51 10.63 -4.38
N ARG A 37 9.21 10.54 -4.64
CA ARG A 37 8.31 11.69 -4.76
C ARG A 37 7.76 12.15 -3.41
N ALA A 38 7.81 11.29 -2.39
CA ALA A 38 7.35 11.59 -1.04
C ALA A 38 8.33 12.55 -0.34
N THR A 39 8.11 13.84 -0.55
CA THR A 39 9.02 14.92 -0.13
C THR A 39 8.38 15.92 0.83
N THR A 40 7.05 15.92 0.96
CA THR A 40 6.36 16.69 2.01
C THR A 40 6.26 15.89 3.31
N PRO A 41 6.18 16.54 4.48
CA PRO A 41 6.06 15.83 5.76
C PRO A 41 4.89 14.83 5.81
N GLU A 42 3.76 15.18 5.20
CA GLU A 42 2.57 14.32 5.15
C GLU A 42 2.83 13.11 4.25
N GLN A 43 3.46 13.31 3.08
CA GLN A 43 3.82 12.22 2.18
C GLN A 43 4.86 11.28 2.79
N GLU A 44 5.88 11.84 3.46
CA GLU A 44 6.89 11.07 4.20
C GLU A 44 6.22 10.20 5.27
N HIS A 45 5.23 10.75 5.99
CA HIS A 45 4.50 10.03 7.02
C HIS A 45 3.64 8.90 6.44
N VAL A 46 2.86 9.19 5.39
CA VAL A 46 2.04 8.17 4.71
C VAL A 46 2.92 7.04 4.17
N HIS A 47 4.06 7.38 3.57
CA HIS A 47 5.01 6.41 3.04
C HIS A 47 5.60 5.52 4.13
N ALA A 48 6.06 6.14 5.22
CA ALA A 48 6.62 5.42 6.35
C ALA A 48 5.59 4.53 7.06
N LEU A 49 4.34 5.00 7.17
CA LEU A 49 3.22 4.23 7.73
C LEU A 49 2.93 2.99 6.87
N TYR A 50 2.88 3.14 5.54
CA TYR A 50 2.73 2.02 4.61
C TYR A 50 3.87 1.02 4.74
N ALA A 51 5.12 1.49 4.74
CA ALA A 51 6.29 0.62 4.84
C ALA A 51 6.34 -0.16 6.16
N ALA A 52 6.07 0.51 7.28
CA ALA A 52 5.97 -0.14 8.58
C ALA A 52 4.81 -1.15 8.62
N GLY A 53 3.61 -0.75 8.17
CA GLY A 53 2.43 -1.60 8.17
C GLY A 53 2.59 -2.87 7.34
N ARG A 54 3.22 -2.76 6.15
CA ARG A 54 3.50 -3.89 5.25
C ARG A 54 4.36 -4.98 5.90
N PHE A 55 5.25 -4.60 6.82
CA PHE A 55 6.15 -5.52 7.51
C PHE A 55 5.79 -5.76 8.99
N GLY A 56 4.60 -5.34 9.42
CA GLY A 56 4.15 -5.50 10.82
C GLY A 56 5.01 -4.72 11.82
N GLY A 57 5.53 -3.57 11.40
CA GLY A 57 6.40 -2.72 12.20
C GLY A 57 5.68 -1.66 13.04
N LEU A 58 6.48 -0.78 13.63
CA LEU A 58 6.02 0.33 14.46
C LEU A 58 6.38 1.67 13.80
N ILE A 59 5.58 2.70 14.05
CA ILE A 59 5.86 4.09 13.68
C ILE A 59 6.06 4.94 14.93
N ALA A 60 6.99 5.91 14.88
CA ALA A 60 7.21 6.85 15.96
C ALA A 60 6.11 7.93 15.99
N THR A 61 5.48 8.11 17.16
CA THR A 61 4.50 9.15 17.46
C THR A 61 5.00 9.99 18.64
N PRO A 62 4.38 11.15 18.96
CA PRO A 62 4.72 11.93 20.14
C PRO A 62 4.59 11.14 21.46
N GLN A 63 3.76 10.09 21.49
CA GLN A 63 3.49 9.25 22.65
C GLN A 63 4.42 8.04 22.75
N GLY A 64 5.21 7.75 21.71
CA GLY A 64 6.15 6.64 21.70
C GLY A 64 6.13 5.88 20.38
N TRP A 65 6.11 4.56 20.46
CA TRP A 65 6.05 3.68 19.29
C TRP A 65 4.67 3.03 19.21
N GLU A 66 4.02 3.16 18.07
CA GLU A 66 2.69 2.61 17.83
C GLU A 66 2.74 1.61 16.68
N ALA A 67 1.90 0.57 16.75
CA ALA A 67 1.80 -0.42 15.67
C ALA A 67 1.26 0.25 14.41
N ALA A 68 2.00 0.12 13.30
CA ALA A 68 1.52 0.61 12.02
C ALA A 68 0.38 -0.31 11.54
N PRO A 69 -0.77 0.25 11.12
CA PRO A 69 -1.86 -0.55 10.60
C PRO A 69 -1.42 -1.24 9.30
N HIS A 70 -1.89 -2.46 9.08
CA HIS A 70 -1.63 -3.16 7.83
C HIS A 70 -2.23 -2.34 6.66
N PRO A 71 -1.49 -2.10 5.57
CA PRO A 71 -2.02 -1.36 4.43
C PRO A 71 -3.20 -2.11 3.80
N GLU A 72 -4.10 -1.34 3.17
CA GLU A 72 -5.17 -1.94 2.37
C GLU A 72 -4.62 -2.82 1.24
N ALA A 73 -5.41 -3.79 0.80
CA ALA A 73 -5.05 -4.64 -0.32
C ALA A 73 -4.94 -3.79 -1.61
N GLU A 74 -3.77 -3.84 -2.25
CA GLU A 74 -3.49 -3.12 -3.50
C GLU A 74 -4.30 -3.65 -4.70
N ILE A 75 -4.73 -4.91 -4.63
CA ILE A 75 -5.58 -5.55 -5.63
C ILE A 75 -6.71 -6.24 -4.90
N ARG A 76 -7.94 -5.92 -5.28
CA ARG A 76 -9.13 -6.55 -4.76
C ARG A 76 -9.67 -7.56 -5.77
N MET A 77 -10.44 -8.55 -5.30
CA MET A 77 -11.07 -9.52 -6.20
C MET A 77 -11.99 -8.85 -7.24
N GLU A 78 -12.54 -7.68 -6.90
CA GLU A 78 -13.36 -6.85 -7.79
C GLU A 78 -12.59 -6.41 -9.03
N ASP A 79 -11.29 -6.12 -8.89
CA ASP A 79 -10.45 -5.58 -9.95
C ASP A 79 -10.08 -6.64 -11.00
N ILE A 80 -10.17 -7.92 -10.61
CA ILE A 80 -9.81 -9.07 -11.44
C ILE A 80 -11.05 -9.72 -12.06
N ALA A 81 -12.20 -9.62 -11.40
CA ALA A 81 -13.42 -10.28 -11.85
C ALA A 81 -13.95 -9.63 -13.14
N PRO A 82 -14.21 -10.40 -14.21
CA PRO A 82 -14.88 -9.84 -15.38
C PRO A 82 -16.26 -9.34 -14.95
N THR A 83 -16.54 -8.06 -15.17
CA THR A 83 -17.86 -7.47 -14.97
C THR A 83 -18.84 -8.31 -15.79
N ARG A 84 -19.61 -9.18 -15.13
CA ARG A 84 -20.66 -9.96 -15.79
C ARG A 84 -21.72 -8.99 -16.26
N ARG A 85 -21.54 -8.39 -17.43
CA ARG A 85 -22.66 -7.85 -18.20
C ARG A 85 -23.52 -9.05 -18.53
N PRO A 86 -24.78 -9.11 -18.07
CA PRO A 86 -25.69 -10.11 -18.60
C PRO A 86 -25.83 -9.81 -20.09
N GLU A 87 -25.16 -10.60 -20.93
CA GLU A 87 -25.54 -10.69 -22.34
C GLU A 87 -26.99 -11.16 -22.32
N GLN A 88 -27.90 -10.28 -22.72
CA GLN A 88 -29.24 -10.67 -23.14
C GLN A 88 -29.06 -11.55 -24.37
N SER A 89 -28.77 -12.83 -24.16
CA SER A 89 -28.83 -13.86 -25.19
C SER A 89 -30.30 -13.98 -25.59
N GLY A 90 -30.67 -13.18 -26.58
CA GLY A 90 -31.98 -13.11 -27.20
C GLY A 90 -32.27 -14.37 -28.01
N TRP A 91 -32.57 -15.47 -27.32
CA TRP A 91 -33.24 -16.61 -27.95
C TRP A 91 -34.75 -16.33 -28.13
N LEU A 92 -35.28 -15.34 -27.38
CA LEU A 92 -36.69 -14.93 -27.45
C LEU A 92 -36.99 -13.93 -28.57
N SER A 93 -36.00 -13.43 -29.30
CA SER A 93 -36.19 -12.49 -30.41
C SER A 93 -36.82 -13.12 -31.65
N PHE A 94 -36.80 -14.45 -31.76
CA PHE A 94 -37.30 -15.20 -32.92
C PHE A 94 -38.80 -15.54 -32.87
N LEU A 95 -39.47 -15.41 -31.72
CA LEU A 95 -40.90 -15.78 -31.59
C LEU A 95 -41.89 -14.65 -31.85
N LYS A 96 -41.44 -13.41 -32.09
CA LYS A 96 -42.32 -12.26 -32.36
C LYS A 96 -42.36 -11.89 -33.85
N ARG A 97 -42.72 -12.85 -34.71
CA ARG A 97 -43.18 -12.52 -36.07
C ARG A 97 -44.14 -13.57 -36.62
N LYS A 98 -45.44 -13.40 -36.35
CA LYS A 98 -46.50 -13.72 -37.31
C LYS A 98 -47.79 -12.97 -36.98
N ARG A 99 -48.39 -12.47 -38.07
CA ARG A 99 -49.69 -11.81 -38.19
C ARG A 99 -50.82 -12.71 -37.69
#